data_AF-A0A380FKI4-F1
#
_entry.id   AF-A0A380FKI4-F1
#
_cell.length_a   1.000
_cell.length_b   1.000
_cell.length_c   1.000
_cell.angle_alpha   90.00
_cell.angle_beta   90.00
_cell.angle_gamma   90.00
#
_symmetry.space_group_name_H-M   'P 1'
#
loop_
_entity.id
_entity.type
_entity.pdbx_description
1 polymer ?
#
loop_
_entity_poly.entity_id
_entity_poly.type
_entity_poly.pdbx_seq_one_letter_code
_entity_poly.pdbx_strand_id
1 'polypeptide(L)'
;MSRYLVDHGVPKSQIIMEDRSTSTFENIQYTTALLNNIQDRSKSIICITSQFHILRALRFGQKFHLKLSGAGSHTPYHFLEIALVRDFLALMYQYKFILTIYFASLFFICIMALWHISNL
;
A
#
# COMPACT_ATOMS: atom_id res chain seq x y z
N MET A 1 -0.47 -1.06 18.42
CA MET A 1 -1.82 -1.67 18.27
C MET A 1 -2.08 -2.76 19.30
N SER A 2 -1.17 -3.72 19.53
CA SER A 2 -1.38 -4.82 20.50
C SER A 2 -1.88 -4.36 21.88
N ARG A 3 -1.22 -3.37 22.50
CA ARG A 3 -1.65 -2.78 23.79
C ARG A 3 -3.09 -2.25 23.74
N TYR A 4 -3.43 -1.46 22.72
CA TYR A 4 -4.77 -0.92 22.53
C TYR A 4 -5.84 -2.03 22.48
N LEU A 5 -5.58 -3.12 21.75
CA LEU A 5 -6.52 -4.24 21.66
C LEU A 5 -6.73 -4.93 23.01
N VAL A 6 -5.64 -5.15 23.77
CA VAL A 6 -5.71 -5.74 25.12
C VAL A 6 -6.49 -4.82 26.07
N ASP A 7 -6.24 -3.51 26.03
CA ASP A 7 -6.93 -2.52 26.85
C ASP A 7 -8.45 -2.47 26.55
N HIS A 8 -8.85 -2.87 25.33
CA HIS A 8 -10.25 -2.98 24.89
C HIS A 8 -10.82 -4.41 25.00
N GLY A 9 -10.17 -5.29 25.75
CA GLY A 9 -10.70 -6.61 26.10
C GLY A 9 -10.40 -7.73 25.11
N VAL A 10 -9.55 -7.52 24.10
CA VAL A 10 -9.10 -8.61 23.21
C VAL A 10 -8.10 -9.50 23.97
N PRO A 11 -8.34 -10.82 24.10
CA PRO A 11 -7.40 -11.71 24.76
C PRO A 11 -6.05 -11.74 24.05
N LYS A 12 -4.95 -11.64 24.80
CA LYS A 12 -3.58 -11.69 24.25
C LYS A 12 -3.30 -12.98 23.47
N SER A 13 -3.95 -14.09 23.83
CA SER A 13 -3.87 -15.37 23.10
C SER A 13 -4.44 -15.33 21.68
N GLN A 14 -5.28 -14.34 21.37
CA GLN A 14 -5.84 -14.12 20.02
C GLN A 14 -5.05 -13.09 19.21
N ILE A 15 -3.99 -12.52 19.77
CA ILE A 15 -3.18 -11.49 19.12
C ILE A 15 -1.86 -12.10 18.68
N ILE A 16 -1.65 -12.16 17.36
CA ILE A 16 -0.34 -12.45 16.76
C ILE A 16 0.28 -11.11 16.38
N MET A 17 1.46 -10.81 16.94
CA MET A 17 2.14 -9.53 16.73
C MET A 17 3.23 -9.66 15.65
N GLU A 18 3.23 -8.73 14.71
CA GLU A 18 4.32 -8.49 13.77
C GLU A 18 4.98 -7.16 14.17
N ASP A 19 6.28 -7.17 14.46
CA ASP A 19 7.03 -6.04 15.03
C ASP A 19 8.35 -5.71 14.31
N ARG A 20 8.60 -6.32 13.14
CA ARG A 20 9.86 -6.21 12.40
C ARG A 20 9.77 -5.28 11.19
N SER A 21 8.58 -5.03 10.67
CA SER A 21 8.41 -4.23 9.46
C SER A 21 8.74 -2.75 9.65
N THR A 22 9.44 -2.18 8.67
CA THR A 22 9.75 -0.75 8.57
C THR A 22 9.02 -0.06 7.42
N SER A 23 8.38 -0.84 6.55
CA SER A 23 7.58 -0.37 5.42
C SER A 23 6.27 -1.14 5.29
N THR A 24 5.29 -0.55 4.58
CA THR A 24 4.02 -1.25 4.28
C THR A 24 4.24 -2.53 3.48
N PHE A 25 5.26 -2.55 2.60
CA PHE A 25 5.61 -3.75 1.83
C PHE A 25 6.08 -4.87 2.75
N GLU A 26 7.03 -4.58 3.65
CA GLU A 26 7.53 -5.54 4.65
C GLU A 26 6.42 -5.99 5.60
N ASN A 27 5.55 -5.07 6.04
CA ASN A 27 4.44 -5.39 6.94
C ASN A 27 3.51 -6.45 6.32
N ILE A 28 3.11 -6.26 5.06
CA ILE A 28 2.29 -7.25 4.36
C ILE A 28 3.09 -8.54 4.08
N GLN A 29 4.36 -8.44 3.70
CA GLN A 29 5.22 -9.61 3.44
C GLN A 29 5.35 -10.50 4.69
N TYR A 30 5.71 -9.90 5.83
CA TYR A 30 5.92 -10.60 7.10
C TYR A 30 4.61 -11.10 7.67
N THR A 31 3.54 -10.32 7.56
CA THR A 31 2.19 -10.78 7.93
C THR A 31 1.77 -11.98 7.08
N THR A 32 2.05 -11.98 5.77
CA THR A 32 1.75 -13.12 4.88
C THR A 32 2.49 -14.38 5.35
N ALA A 33 3.76 -14.25 5.72
CA ALA A 33 4.55 -15.36 6.25
C ALA A 33 3.98 -15.89 7.58
N LEU A 34 3.52 -15.01 8.48
CA LEU A 34 2.86 -15.41 9.72
C LEU A 34 1.54 -16.15 9.46
N LEU A 35 0.71 -15.64 8.54
CA LEU A 35 -0.56 -16.25 8.16
C LEU A 35 -0.39 -17.62 7.49
N ASN A 36 0.69 -17.84 6.74
CA ASN A 36 0.98 -19.13 6.12
C ASN A 36 1.20 -20.27 7.12
N ASN A 37 1.58 -19.94 8.36
CA ASN A 37 1.75 -20.89 9.46
C ASN A 37 0.43 -21.20 10.19
N ILE A 38 -0.65 -20.49 9.85
CA ILE A 38 -1.99 -20.74 10.40
C ILE A 38 -2.71 -21.73 9.50
N GLN A 39 -3.22 -22.81 10.09
CA GLN A 39 -3.74 -23.98 9.40
C GLN A 39 -5.01 -23.72 8.56
N ASP A 40 -5.69 -22.59 8.80
CA ASP A 40 -6.95 -22.23 8.17
C ASP A 40 -6.81 -21.06 7.18
N ARG A 41 -6.32 -21.38 5.98
CA ARG A 41 -6.10 -20.41 4.88
C ARG A 41 -7.40 -19.93 4.21
N SER A 42 -8.55 -20.45 4.61
CA SER A 42 -9.86 -20.20 3.98
C SER A 42 -10.52 -18.89 4.46
N LYS A 43 -9.97 -18.24 5.49
CA LYS A 43 -10.64 -17.10 6.12
C LYS A 43 -10.53 -15.82 5.30
N SER A 44 -11.65 -15.09 5.22
CA SER A 44 -11.68 -13.70 4.79
C SER A 44 -10.81 -12.86 5.73
N ILE A 45 -9.83 -12.14 5.18
CA ILE A 45 -8.93 -11.29 5.97
C ILE A 45 -9.33 -9.83 5.74
N ILE A 46 -9.52 -9.08 6.83
CA ILE A 46 -9.79 -7.64 6.78
C ILE A 46 -8.54 -6.89 7.25
N CYS A 47 -8.01 -6.03 6.38
CA CYS A 47 -6.97 -5.06 6.69
C CYS A 47 -7.63 -3.77 7.22
N ILE A 48 -7.30 -3.40 8.45
CA ILE A 48 -7.77 -2.17 9.10
C ILE A 48 -6.61 -1.19 9.20
N THR A 49 -6.77 0.00 8.63
CA THR A 49 -5.76 1.08 8.66
C THR A 49 -6.41 2.42 8.35
N SER A 50 -5.64 3.51 8.34
CA SER A 50 -6.14 4.84 7.99
C SER A 50 -6.75 4.88 6.58
N GLN A 51 -7.81 5.67 6.36
CA GLN A 51 -8.53 5.72 5.09
C GLN A 51 -7.64 5.97 3.86
N PHE A 52 -6.61 6.82 3.98
CA PHE A 52 -5.67 7.11 2.89
C PHE A 52 -4.68 5.97 2.59
N HIS A 53 -4.49 5.03 3.52
CA HIS A 53 -3.52 3.94 3.43
C HIS A 53 -4.08 2.65 2.83
N ILE A 54 -5.41 2.54 2.73
CA ILE A 54 -6.07 1.30 2.32
C ILE A 54 -5.65 0.84 0.93
N LEU A 55 -5.63 1.78 -0.03
CA LEU A 55 -5.30 1.43 -1.40
C LEU A 55 -3.93 0.74 -1.48
N ARG A 56 -2.93 1.29 -0.79
CA ARG A 56 -1.57 0.75 -0.79
C ARG A 56 -1.47 -0.59 -0.07
N ALA A 57 -2.12 -0.73 1.09
CA ALA A 57 -2.18 -2.00 1.80
C ALA A 57 -2.82 -3.11 0.96
N LEU A 58 -3.96 -2.83 0.32
CA LEU A 58 -4.66 -3.79 -0.55
C LEU A 58 -3.84 -4.17 -1.78
N ARG A 59 -3.14 -3.22 -2.41
CA ARG A 59 -2.28 -3.50 -3.58
C ARG A 59 -1.10 -4.39 -3.21
N PHE A 60 -0.46 -4.15 -2.08
CA PHE A 60 0.57 -5.08 -1.60
C PHE A 60 -0.01 -6.44 -1.22
N GLY A 61 -1.20 -6.50 -0.60
CA GLY A 61 -1.90 -7.76 -0.34
C GLY A 61 -2.10 -8.58 -1.61
N GLN A 62 -2.57 -7.95 -2.68
CA GLN A 62 -2.71 -8.60 -3.99
C GLN A 62 -1.37 -9.11 -4.55
N LYS A 63 -0.28 -8.35 -4.39
CA LYS A 63 1.07 -8.76 -4.82
C LYS A 63 1.58 -10.01 -4.09
N PHE A 64 1.13 -10.23 -2.86
CA PHE A 64 1.44 -11.42 -2.06
C PHE A 64 0.33 -12.49 -2.10
N HIS A 65 -0.61 -12.39 -3.04
CA HIS A 65 -1.73 -13.33 -3.21
C HIS A 65 -2.64 -13.47 -1.98
N LEU A 66 -2.70 -12.44 -1.12
CA LEU A 66 -3.65 -12.39 -0.01
C LEU A 66 -5.02 -11.88 -0.48
N LYS A 67 -6.08 -12.59 -0.14
CA LYS A 67 -7.47 -12.13 -0.30
C LYS A 67 -7.84 -11.17 0.84
N LEU A 68 -7.40 -9.92 0.73
CA LEU A 68 -7.68 -8.86 1.71
C LEU A 68 -8.91 -8.03 1.32
N SER A 69 -9.80 -7.80 2.28
CA SER A 69 -10.76 -6.68 2.28
C SER A 69 -10.21 -5.53 3.11
N GLY A 70 -10.55 -4.28 2.81
CA GLY A 70 -10.03 -3.10 3.52
C GLY A 70 -11.11 -2.35 4.29
N ALA A 71 -10.82 -1.91 5.52
CA ALA A 71 -11.70 -1.06 6.32
C ALA A 71 -10.95 0.14 6.90
N GLY A 72 -11.38 1.35 6.51
CA GLY A 72 -10.62 2.58 6.71
C GLY A 72 -11.04 3.30 7.97
N SER A 73 -10.09 3.63 8.85
CA SER A 73 -10.36 4.51 9.97
C SER A 73 -10.34 5.98 9.51
N HIS A 74 -11.25 6.77 10.09
CA HIS A 74 -11.37 8.18 9.79
C HIS A 74 -10.04 8.90 10.01
N THR A 75 -9.61 9.67 9.01
CA THR A 75 -8.41 10.51 9.09
C THR A 75 -8.83 11.98 9.00
N PRO A 76 -8.35 12.86 9.90
CA PRO A 76 -8.67 14.28 9.85
C PRO A 76 -8.27 14.92 8.52
N TYR A 77 -9.17 15.72 7.93
CA TYR A 77 -9.03 16.26 6.57
C TYR A 77 -7.77 17.09 6.34
N HIS A 78 -7.33 17.87 7.32
CA HIS A 78 -6.13 18.72 7.20
C HIS A 78 -4.83 17.91 7.03
N PHE A 79 -4.79 16.65 7.50
CA PHE A 79 -3.69 15.74 7.25
C PHE A 79 -3.91 14.89 6.00
N LEU A 80 -5.16 14.77 5.55
CA LEU A 80 -5.56 13.82 4.53
C LEU A 80 -4.94 14.12 3.17
N GLU A 81 -4.90 15.38 2.75
CA GLU A 81 -4.43 15.76 1.42
C GLU A 81 -2.95 15.40 1.21
N ILE A 82 -2.09 15.87 2.11
CA ILE A 82 -0.64 15.61 2.06
C ILE A 82 -0.38 14.11 2.25
N ALA A 83 -1.09 13.46 3.19
CA ALA A 83 -0.90 12.04 3.46
C ALA A 83 -1.31 11.18 2.25
N LEU A 84 -2.38 11.53 1.54
CA LEU A 84 -2.87 10.82 0.37
C LEU A 84 -1.92 10.99 -0.82
N VAL A 85 -1.42 12.21 -1.08
CA VAL A 85 -0.42 12.45 -2.13
C VAL A 85 0.85 11.64 -1.85
N ARG A 86 1.36 11.70 -0.61
CA ARG A 86 2.53 10.91 -0.21
C ARG A 86 2.29 9.41 -0.38
N ASP A 87 1.12 8.92 0.01
CA ASP A 87 0.78 7.50 -0.14
C ASP A 87 0.70 7.07 -1.60
N PHE A 88 0.09 7.92 -2.43
CA PHE A 88 -0.01 7.71 -3.86
C PHE A 88 1.37 7.69 -4.51
N LEU A 89 2.27 8.63 -4.18
CA LEU A 89 3.64 8.63 -4.68
C LEU A 89 4.41 7.38 -4.23
N ALA A 90 4.24 6.94 -2.98
CA ALA A 90 4.85 5.70 -2.50
C ALA A 90 4.28 4.46 -3.21
N LEU A 91 3.00 4.48 -3.59
CA LEU A 91 2.40 3.46 -4.45
C LEU A 91 3.00 3.51 -5.85
N MET A 92 3.18 4.69 -6.44
CA MET A 92 3.78 4.85 -7.77
C MET A 92 5.25 4.39 -7.82
N TYR A 93 5.99 4.53 -6.71
CA TYR A 93 7.38 4.09 -6.62
C TYR A 93 7.55 2.59 -6.96
N GLN A 94 6.54 1.76 -6.73
CA GLN A 94 6.57 0.34 -7.12
C GLN A 94 6.59 0.13 -8.65
N TYR A 95 6.11 1.12 -9.41
CA TYR A 95 6.04 1.12 -10.87
C TYR A 95 7.11 2.04 -11.49
N LYS A 96 8.18 2.36 -10.75
CA LYS A 96 9.23 3.29 -11.20
C LYS A 96 9.75 3.02 -12.60
N PHE A 97 9.88 1.75 -13.00
CA PHE A 97 10.35 1.38 -14.34
C PHE A 97 9.35 1.77 -15.44
N ILE A 98 8.06 1.46 -15.25
CA ILE A 98 6.99 1.86 -16.18
C ILE A 98 6.90 3.38 -16.25
N LEU A 99 7.02 4.04 -15.10
CA LEU A 99 7.00 5.48 -14.99
C LEU A 99 8.18 6.13 -15.72
N THR A 100 9.38 5.56 -15.60
CA THR A 100 10.57 6.00 -16.35
C THR A 100 10.35 5.86 -17.86
N ILE A 101 9.81 4.75 -18.34
CA ILE A 101 9.50 4.56 -19.76
C ILE A 101 8.48 5.60 -20.23
N TYR A 102 7.41 5.82 -19.46
CA TYR A 102 6.38 6.80 -19.78
C TYR A 102 6.94 8.23 -19.90
N PHE A 103 7.78 8.66 -18.95
CA PHE A 103 8.38 9.99 -19.02
C PHE A 103 9.41 10.11 -20.13
N ALA A 104 10.19 9.06 -20.38
CA ALA A 104 11.13 9.04 -21.49
C ALA A 104 10.39 9.14 -22.84
N SER A 105 9.32 8.37 -23.05
CA SER A 105 8.55 8.43 -24.29
C SER A 105 7.88 9.80 -24.47
N LEU A 106 7.30 10.37 -23.42
CA LEU A 106 6.72 11.71 -23.45
C LEU A 106 7.77 12.76 -23.83
N PHE A 107 8.96 12.68 -23.24
CA PHE A 107 10.07 13.58 -23.54
C PHE A 107 10.45 13.52 -25.03
N PHE A 108 10.65 12.33 -25.59
CA PHE A 108 10.99 12.18 -27.00
C PHE A 108 9.87 12.65 -27.94
N ILE A 109 8.60 12.39 -27.60
CA ILE A 109 7.44 12.88 -28.36
C ILE A 109 7.42 14.42 -28.38
N CYS A 110 7.67 15.07 -27.24
CA CYS A 110 7.74 16.52 -27.17
C CYS A 110 8.88 17.09 -28.03
N ILE A 111 10.06 16.45 -28.02
CA ILE A 111 11.18 16.86 -28.87
C ILE A 111 10.83 16.73 -30.36
N MET A 112 10.21 15.61 -30.77
CA MET A 112 9.77 15.41 -32.15
C MET A 112 8.73 16.45 -32.59
N ALA A 113 7.76 16.76 -31.72
CA ALA A 113 6.73 17.76 -32.01
C ALA A 113 7.33 19.16 -32.18
N LEU A 114 8.26 19.56 -31.30
CA LEU A 114 8.95 20.85 -31.40
C LEU A 114 9.78 20.96 -32.69
N TRP A 115 10.50 19.89 -33.05
CA TRP A 115 11.27 19.86 -34.29
C TRP A 115 10.36 19.98 -35.52
N HIS A 116 9.22 19.30 -35.53
CA HIS A 116 8.27 19.41 -36.64
C HIS A 116 7.66 20.82 -36.76
N ILE A 117 7.30 21.47 -35.65
CA ILE A 117 6.77 22.84 -35.65
C ILE A 117 7.81 23.83 -36.18
N SER A 118 9.09 23.66 -35.84
CA SER A 118 10.16 24.55 -36.31
C SER A 118 10.48 24.43 -37.81
N ASN A 119 10.06 23.34 -38.45
CA ASN A 119 10.29 23.09 -39.88
C ASN A 119 9.07 23.42 -40.77
N LEU A 120 8.00 23.96 -40.18
CA LEU A 120 6.80 24.49 -40.86
C LEU A 120 6.94 26.01 -41.05
#